data_AF-A0A2V7UXK5-F1
#
_entry.id   AF-A0A2V7UXK5-F1
#
_cell.length_a   1.000
_cell.length_b   1.000
_cell.length_c   1.000
_cell.angle_alpha   90.00
_cell.angle_beta   90.00
_cell.angle_gamma   90.00
#
_symmetry.space_group_name_H-M   'P 1'
#
loop_
_entity.id
_entity.type
_entity.pdbx_description
1 polymer ?
#
loop_
_entity_poly.entity_id
_entity_poly.type
_entity_poly.pdbx_seq_one_letter_code
_entity_poly.pdbx_strand_id
1 'polypeptide(L)'
;MEETMSLDVEILADQISRAFRGESWHGPSVLEVLAGVSAEDAAAHPIAGAHSIWEIVLHLGGGYTLVLRRLRGERAQLSPEEEWPPMPACSSEAWRESQHASLRANIGETVDPFEFSVQGGEAKAA
;
A
#
# COMPACT_ATOMS: atom_id res chain seq x y z
N MET A 1 -31.27 8.93 1.92
CA MET A 1 -30.35 9.03 0.76
C MET A 1 -29.00 9.55 1.21
N GLU A 2 -28.93 10.63 2.00
CA GLU A 2 -27.68 11.11 2.63
C GLU A 2 -27.07 10.09 3.62
N GLU A 3 -27.90 9.46 4.46
CA GLU A 3 -27.48 8.42 5.41
C GLU A 3 -26.96 7.14 4.73
N THR A 4 -27.51 6.81 3.55
CA THR A 4 -27.11 5.65 2.75
C THR A 4 -25.76 5.90 2.05
N MET A 5 -25.57 7.12 1.53
CA MET A 5 -24.34 7.52 0.84
C MET A 5 -23.14 7.63 1.80
N SER A 6 -23.36 8.02 3.06
CA SER A 6 -22.33 8.02 4.10
C SER A 6 -21.84 6.60 4.41
N LEU A 7 -22.77 5.65 4.54
CA LEU A 7 -22.44 4.25 4.83
C LEU A 7 -21.66 3.59 3.69
N ASP A 8 -22.01 3.87 2.43
CA ASP A 8 -21.30 3.33 1.28
C ASP A 8 -19.84 3.81 1.21
N VAL A 9 -19.56 5.07 1.58
CA VAL A 9 -18.20 5.63 1.62
C VAL A 9 -17.38 4.99 2.74
N GLU A 10 -17.97 4.80 3.92
CA GLU A 10 -17.30 4.17 5.06
C GLU A 10 -16.94 2.71 4.76
N ILE A 11 -17.86 1.95 4.17
CA ILE A 11 -17.60 0.57 3.74
C ILE A 11 -16.47 0.55 2.71
N LEU A 12 -16.51 1.43 1.70
CA LEU A 12 -15.48 1.45 0.67
C LEU A 12 -14.10 1.81 1.22
N ALA A 13 -14.03 2.78 2.14
CA ALA A 13 -12.79 3.17 2.81
C ALA A 13 -12.22 2.03 3.66
N ASP A 14 -13.07 1.31 4.41
CA ASP A 14 -12.67 0.12 5.16
C ASP A 14 -12.11 -0.97 4.24
N GLN A 15 -12.79 -1.26 3.12
CA GLN A 15 -12.31 -2.28 2.17
C GLN A 15 -10.97 -1.90 1.51
N ILE A 16 -10.74 -0.63 1.19
CA ILE A 16 -9.46 -0.14 0.67
C ILE A 16 -8.35 -0.26 1.72
N SER A 17 -8.66 0.03 2.99
CA SER A 17 -7.73 -0.13 4.11
C SER A 17 -7.35 -1.60 4.32
N ARG A 18 -8.34 -2.50 4.35
CA ARG A 18 -8.13 -3.96 4.51
C ARG A 18 -7.34 -4.57 3.35
N ALA A 19 -7.60 -4.14 2.12
CA ALA A 19 -6.84 -4.58 0.95
C ALA A 19 -5.33 -4.31 1.09
N PHE A 20 -4.95 -3.28 1.85
CA PHE A 20 -3.54 -2.97 2.09
C PHE A 20 -3.01 -3.57 3.39
N ARG A 21 -3.74 -3.46 4.50
CA ARG A 21 -3.26 -3.72 5.86
C ARG A 21 -3.49 -5.13 6.39
N GLY A 22 -4.52 -5.82 5.93
CA GLY A 22 -4.92 -7.12 6.47
C GLY A 22 -6.43 -7.37 6.40
N GLU A 23 -6.83 -8.62 6.61
CA GLU A 23 -8.24 -9.05 6.62
C GLU A 23 -9.00 -8.72 5.32
N SER A 24 -8.28 -8.76 4.20
CA SER A 24 -8.90 -8.53 2.90
C SER A 24 -9.76 -9.73 2.48
N TRP A 25 -10.92 -9.48 1.87
CA TRP A 25 -11.85 -10.55 1.48
C TRP A 25 -11.36 -11.39 0.29
N HIS A 26 -10.45 -10.86 -0.53
CA HIS A 26 -10.02 -11.43 -1.80
C HIS A 26 -8.71 -12.21 -1.71
N GLY A 27 -8.18 -12.40 -0.51
CA GLY A 27 -6.92 -13.09 -0.25
C GLY A 27 -6.00 -12.29 0.67
N PRO A 28 -4.69 -12.60 0.67
CA PRO A 28 -3.73 -11.82 1.43
C PRO A 28 -3.70 -10.36 0.96
N SER A 29 -3.77 -9.43 1.91
CA SER A 29 -3.53 -8.00 1.69
C SER A 29 -2.09 -7.71 1.26
N VAL A 30 -1.82 -6.48 0.82
CA VAL A 30 -0.48 -6.07 0.39
C VAL A 30 0.58 -6.35 1.47
N LEU A 31 0.35 -5.95 2.73
CA LEU A 31 1.32 -6.19 3.81
C LEU A 31 1.45 -7.68 4.16
N GLU A 32 0.38 -8.47 4.04
CA GLU A 32 0.44 -9.92 4.25
C GLU A 32 1.24 -10.62 3.14
N VAL A 33 1.10 -10.21 1.87
CA VAL A 33 1.90 -10.76 0.75
C VAL A 33 3.37 -10.41 0.88
N LEU A 34 3.70 -9.22 1.39
CA LEU A 34 5.07 -8.77 1.55
C LEU A 34 5.74 -9.31 2.83
N ALA A 35 4.99 -9.96 3.71
CA ALA A 35 5.51 -10.50 4.96
C ALA A 35 6.63 -11.52 4.70
N GLY A 36 7.80 -11.25 5.26
CA GLY A 36 8.99 -12.10 5.11
C GLY A 36 9.83 -11.85 3.85
N VAL A 37 9.41 -10.93 2.97
CA VAL A 37 10.23 -10.53 1.82
C VAL A 37 11.37 -9.63 2.29
N SER A 38 12.62 -10.08 2.06
CA SER A 38 13.82 -9.32 2.40
C SER A 38 14.00 -8.11 1.46
N ALA A 39 14.85 -7.16 1.86
CA ALA A 39 15.16 -6.01 1.00
C ALA A 39 15.87 -6.46 -0.29
N GLU A 40 16.72 -7.47 -0.17
CA GLU A 40 17.46 -8.08 -1.28
C GLU A 40 16.53 -8.78 -2.26
N ASP A 41 15.59 -9.59 -1.76
CA ASP A 41 14.57 -10.24 -2.60
C ASP A 41 13.63 -9.21 -3.23
N ALA A 42 13.27 -8.16 -2.48
CA ALA A 42 12.41 -7.10 -2.99
C ALA A 42 13.06 -6.30 -4.11
N ALA A 43 14.39 -6.08 -4.02
CA ALA A 43 15.18 -5.36 -5.01
C ALA A 43 15.57 -6.21 -6.24
N ALA A 44 15.38 -7.52 -6.20
CA ALA A 44 15.81 -8.42 -7.27
C ALA A 44 14.94 -8.29 -8.53
N HIS A 45 15.57 -8.52 -9.70
CA HIS A 45 14.92 -8.59 -11.01
C HIS A 45 15.10 -9.98 -11.63
N PRO A 46 14.46 -11.04 -11.08
CA PRO A 46 14.62 -12.40 -11.61
C PRO A 46 13.98 -12.57 -13.00
N ILE A 47 13.03 -11.70 -13.36
CA ILE A 47 12.38 -11.67 -14.67
C ILE A 47 12.93 -10.48 -15.45
N ALA A 48 13.60 -10.76 -16.57
CA ALA A 48 14.21 -9.73 -17.41
C ALA A 48 13.15 -8.74 -17.94
N GLY A 49 13.39 -7.44 -17.72
CA GLY A 49 12.52 -6.36 -18.17
C GLY A 49 11.25 -6.15 -17.33
N ALA A 50 11.03 -6.93 -16.27
CA ALA A 50 9.97 -6.67 -15.31
C ALA A 50 10.45 -5.72 -14.20
N HIS A 51 9.51 -5.06 -13.54
CA HIS A 51 9.79 -4.32 -12.32
C HIS A 51 10.07 -5.25 -11.13
N SER A 52 10.91 -4.81 -10.20
CA SER A 52 11.12 -5.51 -8.94
C SER A 52 9.90 -5.37 -8.03
N ILE A 53 9.82 -6.20 -6.99
CA ILE A 53 8.77 -6.08 -5.96
C ILE A 53 8.83 -4.69 -5.31
N TRP A 54 10.04 -4.19 -5.04
CA TRP A 54 10.22 -2.88 -4.42
C TRP A 54 9.73 -1.75 -5.33
N GLU A 55 10.05 -1.78 -6.62
CA GLU A 55 9.55 -0.81 -7.59
C GLU A 55 8.01 -0.82 -7.67
N ILE A 56 7.39 -2.00 -7.63
CA ILE A 56 5.93 -2.13 -7.61
C ILE A 56 5.34 -1.53 -6.32
N VAL A 57 5.96 -1.73 -5.17
CA VAL A 57 5.51 -1.11 -3.91
C VAL A 57 5.58 0.41 -3.98
N LEU A 58 6.67 0.97 -4.51
CA LEU A 58 6.81 2.42 -4.72
C LEU A 58 5.73 2.96 -5.67
N HIS A 59 5.47 2.25 -6.78
CA HIS A 59 4.42 2.58 -7.73
C HIS A 59 3.02 2.62 -7.09
N LEU A 60 2.71 1.65 -6.21
CA LEU A 60 1.44 1.65 -5.47
C LEU A 60 1.25 2.94 -4.64
N GLY A 61 2.30 3.40 -3.95
CA GLY A 61 2.27 4.65 -3.20
C GLY A 61 1.95 5.89 -4.05
N GLY A 62 2.53 5.96 -5.27
CA GLY A 62 2.22 7.00 -6.25
C GLY A 62 0.75 6.94 -6.71
N GLY A 63 0.26 5.74 -7.01
CA GLY A 63 -1.13 5.51 -7.41
C GLY A 63 -2.16 5.97 -6.37
N TYR A 64 -1.97 5.63 -5.09
CA TYR A 64 -2.87 6.08 -4.02
C TYR A 64 -2.84 7.61 -3.86
N THR A 65 -1.65 8.22 -3.90
CA THR A 65 -1.51 9.68 -3.85
C THR A 65 -2.28 10.36 -4.98
N LEU A 66 -2.17 9.85 -6.21
CA LEU A 66 -2.90 10.38 -7.36
C LEU A 66 -4.41 10.30 -7.17
N VAL A 67 -4.93 9.16 -6.73
CA VAL A 67 -6.37 8.96 -6.50
C VAL A 67 -6.87 9.92 -5.43
N LEU A 68 -6.16 10.07 -4.31
CA LEU A 68 -6.51 11.02 -3.25
C LEU A 68 -6.54 12.48 -3.75
N ARG A 69 -5.56 12.90 -4.55
CA ARG A 69 -5.53 14.24 -5.15
C ARG A 69 -6.74 14.47 -6.06
N ARG A 70 -7.12 13.47 -6.86
CA ARG A 70 -8.31 13.54 -7.74
C ARG A 70 -9.61 13.58 -6.96
N LEU A 71 -9.74 12.81 -5.89
CA LEU A 71 -10.91 12.86 -4.99
C LEU A 71 -11.07 14.23 -4.32
N ARG A 72 -9.97 14.96 -4.11
CA ARG A 72 -9.97 16.36 -3.63
C ARG A 72 -10.28 17.40 -4.71
N GLY A 73 -10.57 16.96 -5.94
CA GLY A 73 -10.93 17.83 -7.07
C GLY A 73 -9.75 18.34 -7.89
N GLU A 74 -8.52 17.88 -7.62
CA GLU A 74 -7.36 18.24 -8.43
C GLU A 74 -7.41 17.53 -9.80
N ARG A 75 -7.08 18.26 -10.88
CA ARG A 75 -6.78 17.66 -12.18
C ARG A 75 -5.37 17.07 -12.21
N ALA A 76 -5.08 16.19 -11.26
CA ALA A 76 -3.75 15.62 -11.08
C ALA A 76 -3.42 14.56 -12.15
N GLN A 77 -2.17 14.60 -12.60
CA GLN A 77 -1.46 13.57 -13.37
C GLN A 77 -0.09 13.41 -12.71
N LEU A 78 0.41 12.18 -12.67
CA LEU A 78 1.77 11.91 -12.21
C LEU A 78 2.73 12.14 -13.37
N SER A 79 3.90 12.71 -13.09
CA SER A 79 5.05 12.59 -13.98
C SER A 79 5.53 11.13 -14.03
N PRO A 80 6.31 10.72 -15.04
CA PRO A 80 6.90 9.38 -15.07
C PRO A 80 7.69 9.03 -13.81
N GLU A 81 8.37 9.99 -13.21
CA GLU A 81 9.15 9.83 -11.98
C GLU A 81 8.28 9.75 -10.72
N GLU A 82 7.07 10.34 -10.73
CA GLU A 82 6.10 10.17 -9.65
C GLU A 82 5.31 8.86 -9.80
N GLU A 83 5.10 8.41 -11.04
CA GLU A 83 4.47 7.12 -11.36
C GLU A 83 5.40 5.95 -11.05
N TRP A 84 6.69 6.09 -11.35
CA TRP A 84 7.73 5.10 -11.07
C TRP A 84 8.89 5.73 -10.31
N PRO A 85 8.73 5.93 -8.97
CA PRO A 85 9.78 6.54 -8.17
C PRO A 85 11.08 5.72 -8.21
N PRO A 86 12.25 6.39 -8.23
CA PRO A 86 13.52 5.69 -8.19
C PRO A 86 13.66 4.95 -6.87
N MET A 87 14.16 3.72 -6.93
CA MET A 87 14.42 2.92 -5.75
C MET A 87 15.56 3.55 -4.91
N PRO A 88 15.41 3.67 -3.58
CA PRO A 88 16.51 4.10 -2.71
C PRO A 88 17.63 3.06 -2.68
N ALA A 89 18.75 3.39 -2.03
CA ALA A 89 19.80 2.42 -1.78
C ALA A 89 19.26 1.22 -0.98
N CYS A 90 19.53 0.01 -1.48
CA CYS A 90 19.01 -1.22 -0.90
C CYS A 90 19.48 -1.39 0.55
N SER A 91 18.51 -1.36 1.46
CA SER A 91 18.69 -1.63 2.89
C SER A 91 17.36 -2.06 3.49
N SER A 92 17.40 -2.85 4.56
CA SER A 92 16.20 -3.26 5.29
C SER A 92 15.39 -2.08 5.83
N GLU A 93 16.06 -1.00 6.23
CA GLU A 93 15.41 0.23 6.69
C GLU A 93 14.67 0.94 5.55
N ALA A 94 15.33 1.16 4.40
CA ALA A 94 14.69 1.80 3.25
C ALA A 94 13.51 0.96 2.73
N TRP A 95 13.62 -0.37 2.80
CA TRP A 95 12.53 -1.27 2.40
C TRP A 95 11.32 -1.12 3.30
N ARG A 96 11.52 -1.15 4.62
CA ARG A 96 10.47 -0.92 5.61
C ARG A 96 9.83 0.47 5.43
N GLU A 97 10.64 1.50 5.19
CA GLU A 97 10.12 2.85 4.97
C GLU A 97 9.30 2.95 3.68
N SER A 98 9.67 2.22 2.62
CA SER A 98 8.90 2.20 1.36
C SER A 98 7.52 1.54 1.54
N GLN A 99 7.44 0.46 2.34
CA GLN A 99 6.16 -0.15 2.72
C GLN A 99 5.31 0.82 3.55
N HIS A 100 5.93 1.51 4.52
CA HIS A 100 5.25 2.51 5.37
C HIS A 100 4.77 3.73 4.57
N ALA A 101 5.57 4.24 3.63
CA ALA A 101 5.20 5.36 2.79
C ALA A 101 3.99 5.01 1.91
N SER A 102 3.99 3.81 1.34
CA SER A 102 2.87 3.28 0.55
C SER A 102 1.61 3.12 1.39
N LEU A 103 1.76 2.64 2.63
CA LEU A 103 0.68 2.55 3.60
C LEU A 103 0.08 3.93 3.91
N ARG A 104 0.91 4.93 4.21
CA ARG A 104 0.45 6.31 4.51
C ARG A 104 -0.29 6.92 3.31
N ALA A 105 0.17 6.64 2.09
CA ALA A 105 -0.51 7.08 0.88
C ALA A 105 -1.89 6.40 0.72
N ASN A 106 -2.02 5.11 1.06
CA ASN A 106 -3.27 4.36 0.96
C ASN A 106 -4.38 4.90 1.89
N ILE A 107 -4.05 5.19 3.14
CA ILE A 107 -5.03 5.64 4.15
C ILE A 107 -5.28 7.16 4.16
N GLY A 108 -4.48 7.93 3.40
CA GLY A 108 -4.34 9.37 3.61
C GLY A 108 -3.65 9.68 4.94
N GLU A 109 -3.06 10.87 5.09
CA GLU A 109 -2.29 11.29 6.29
C GLU A 109 -3.07 11.30 7.63
N THR A 110 -4.31 10.80 7.66
CA THR A 110 -5.27 10.98 8.76
C THR A 110 -5.43 9.79 9.71
N VAL A 111 -4.68 8.69 9.56
CA VAL A 111 -4.72 7.57 10.52
C VAL A 111 -3.35 7.37 11.14
N ASP A 112 -3.28 7.53 12.47
CA ASP A 112 -2.06 7.44 13.28
C ASP A 112 -1.35 6.09 13.04
N PRO A 113 -0.07 6.08 12.62
CA PRO A 113 0.72 4.87 12.46
C PRO A 113 0.90 4.05 13.75
N PHE A 114 0.60 4.61 14.93
CA PHE A 114 0.83 3.98 16.23
C PHE A 114 -0.37 3.26 16.84
N GLU A 115 -1.57 3.31 16.23
CA GLU A 115 -2.66 2.38 16.59
C GLU A 115 -2.46 1.04 15.87
N PHE A 116 -1.52 0.21 16.36
CA PHE A 116 -1.77 -1.21 16.68
C PHE A 116 -0.46 -2.00 16.90
N SER A 117 -0.46 -2.74 18.01
CA SER A 117 0.46 -3.83 18.34
C SER A 117 0.01 -5.08 17.61
N VAL A 118 0.85 -5.64 16.74
CA VAL A 118 0.63 -6.96 16.11
C VAL A 118 0.36 -8.01 17.20
N GLN A 119 -0.90 -8.37 17.42
CA GLN A 119 -1.24 -9.61 18.10
C GLN A 119 -1.18 -10.72 17.05
N GLY A 120 -0.13 -11.53 17.14
CA GLY A 120 0.10 -12.66 16.24
C GLY A 120 -0.84 -13.83 16.48
N GLY A 121 -1.03 -14.62 15.42
CA GLY A 121 -1.58 -15.98 15.43
C GLY A 121 -3.11 -16.04 15.56
N GLU A 122 -3.86 -16.80 14.78
CA GLU A 122 -3.54 -18.10 14.16
C GLU A 122 -4.15 -18.21 12.77
N ALA A 123 -3.37 -18.74 11.82
CA ALA A 123 -3.87 -19.23 10.56
C ALA A 123 -4.86 -20.38 10.83
N LYS A 124 -6.15 -20.12 10.60
CA LYS A 124 -7.16 -21.18 10.69
C LYS A 124 -7.14 -21.97 9.39
N ALA A 125 -6.47 -23.12 9.43
CA ALA A 125 -6.64 -24.16 8.44
C ALA A 125 -8.01 -24.84 8.64
N ALA A 126 -8.89 -24.74 7.65
CA ALA A 126 -9.90 -25.74 7.29
C ALA A 126 -10.59 -25.31 5.98
#